data_AF-A0A6V7IPJ8-F1
#
_entry.id   AF-A0A6V7IPJ8-F1
#
_cell.length_a   1.000
_cell.length_b   1.000
_cell.length_c   1.000
_cell.angle_alpha   90.00
_cell.angle_beta   90.00
_cell.angle_gamma   90.00
#
_symmetry.space_group_name_H-M   'P 1'
#
loop_
_entity.id
_entity.type
_entity.pdbx_description
1 polymer ?
#
loop_
_entity_poly.entity_id
_entity_poly.type
_entity_poly.pdbx_seq_one_letter_code
_entity_poly.pdbx_strand_id
1 'polypeptide(L)'
;LYGQSPVGSTTDGLIGRLLKNEFDLVFGAVWLTEYTYDTLWLTYPWYQVFLSFLVPRPKPIVNYWALIKPFPWRVWVVVIVTITIESLNVWARAQVNPNIPS
;
A
#
# COMPACT_ATOMS: atom_id res chain seq x y z
N LEU A 1 5.13 26.03 -8.83
CA LEU A 1 3.90 26.38 -9.60
C LEU A 1 3.11 27.53 -8.95
N TYR A 2 2.87 27.52 -7.63
CA TYR A 2 2.12 28.61 -6.97
C TYR A 2 2.94 29.84 -6.60
N GLY A 3 4.26 29.71 -6.45
CA GLY A 3 5.09 30.76 -5.89
C GLY A 3 4.84 30.85 -4.39
N GLN A 4 5.59 30.08 -3.61
CA GLN A 4 5.82 30.45 -2.21
C GLN A 4 7.09 31.27 -2.17
N SER A 5 7.02 32.42 -1.51
CA SER A 5 8.20 33.22 -1.26
C SER A 5 8.48 33.29 0.24
N PRO A 6 9.68 32.93 0.69
CA PRO A 6 10.17 33.30 2.02
C PRO A 6 10.16 34.82 2.16
N VAL A 7 9.89 35.29 3.37
CA VAL A 7 9.80 36.70 3.74
C VAL A 7 10.96 37.51 3.12
N GLY A 8 10.63 38.40 2.18
CA GLY A 8 11.57 39.37 1.60
C GLY A 8 11.83 39.28 0.09
N SER A 9 11.27 38.32 -0.66
CA SER A 9 11.39 38.32 -2.12
C SER A 9 10.04 38.24 -2.82
N THR A 10 9.91 39.02 -3.90
CA THR A 10 8.73 39.10 -4.75
C THR A 10 8.40 37.73 -5.32
N THR A 11 7.18 37.25 -5.08
CA THR A 11 6.68 35.94 -5.51
C THR A 11 6.96 35.73 -7.00
N ASP A 12 7.74 34.70 -7.36
CA ASP A 12 8.14 34.43 -8.76
C ASP A 12 7.25 33.38 -9.44
N GLY A 13 6.03 33.18 -8.91
CA GLY A 13 5.03 32.25 -9.42
C GLY A 13 3.90 32.91 -10.21
N LEU A 14 2.94 32.10 -10.66
CA LEU A 14 1.72 32.57 -11.35
C LEU A 14 1.01 33.68 -10.55
N ILE A 15 0.92 33.52 -9.23
CA ILE A 15 0.31 34.50 -8.32
C ILE A 15 1.11 35.81 -8.31
N GLY A 16 2.43 35.74 -8.35
CA GLY A 16 3.28 36.94 -8.34
C GLY A 16 3.24 37.73 -9.64
N ARG A 17 3.12 37.07 -10.79
CA ARG A 17 2.95 37.76 -12.09
C ARG A 17 1.55 38.38 -12.22
N LEU A 18 0.54 37.74 -11.64
CA LEU A 18 -0.81 38.31 -11.51
C LEU A 18 -0.78 39.57 -10.62
N LEU A 19 -0.08 39.53 -9.48
CA LEU A 19 0.10 40.70 -8.60
C LEU A 19 0.91 41.84 -9.24
N LYS A 20 1.86 41.51 -10.11
CA LYS A 20 2.63 42.49 -10.90
C LYS A 20 1.86 43.07 -12.09
N ASN A 21 0.60 42.66 -12.28
CA ASN A 21 -0.23 43.08 -13.41
C ASN A 21 0.37 42.70 -14.78
N GLU A 22 1.19 41.64 -14.82
CA GLU A 22 1.71 41.08 -16.07
C GLU A 22 0.69 40.18 -16.78
N PHE A 23 -0.28 39.65 -16.01
CA PHE A 23 -1.43 38.91 -16.50
C PHE A 23 -2.70 39.50 -15.91
N ASP A 24 -3.74 39.71 -16.73
CA ASP A 24 -5.03 40.21 -16.26
C ASP A 24 -5.94 39.11 -15.70
N LEU A 25 -5.72 37.86 -16.13
CA LEU A 25 -6.54 36.72 -15.72
C LEU A 25 -5.75 35.40 -15.84
N VAL A 26 -5.90 34.54 -14.83
CA VAL A 26 -5.27 33.20 -14.82
C VAL A 26 -6.35 32.13 -14.67
N PHE A 27 -6.41 31.22 -15.63
CA PHE A 27 -7.24 30.01 -15.55
C PHE A 27 -6.35 28.82 -15.18
N GLY A 28 -6.67 28.16 -14.08
CA GLY A 28 -5.96 26.96 -13.64
C GLY A 28 -6.54 26.41 -12.34
N ALA A 29 -6.09 25.24 -11.94
CA ALA A 29 -6.33 24.76 -10.59
C ALA A 29 -5.55 25.67 -9.64
N VAL A 30 -6.24 26.63 -9.01
CA VAL A 30 -5.77 27.52 -7.93
C VAL A 30 -6.32 26.99 -6.60
N TRP A 31 -5.44 26.61 -5.67
CA TRP A 31 -5.77 26.15 -4.34
C TRP A 31 -6.21 27.36 -3.55
N LEU A 32 -7.45 27.29 -3.07
CA LEU A 32 -8.01 28.25 -2.13
C LEU A 32 -7.31 28.04 -0.79
N THR A 33 -6.34 28.89 -0.52
CA THR A 33 -5.71 29.03 0.80
C THR A 33 -6.01 30.43 1.31
N GLU A 34 -5.98 30.63 2.63
CA GLU A 34 -6.23 31.93 3.29
C GLU A 34 -5.39 33.04 2.64
N TYR A 35 -4.10 32.77 2.43
CA TYR A 35 -3.19 33.70 1.76
C TYR A 35 -3.64 34.09 0.33
N THR A 36 -4.09 33.13 -0.47
CA THR A 36 -4.55 33.41 -1.84
C THR A 36 -5.87 34.20 -1.83
N TYR A 37 -6.75 33.94 -0.86
CA TYR A 37 -8.03 34.62 -0.72
C TYR A 37 -7.86 36.11 -0.33
N ASP A 38 -6.91 36.40 0.55
CA ASP A 38 -6.63 37.77 1.00
C ASP A 38 -5.85 38.60 -0.03
N THR A 39 -5.09 37.96 -0.93
CA THR A 39 -4.23 38.64 -1.90
C THR A 39 -4.83 38.77 -3.30
N LEU A 40 -5.79 37.91 -3.68
CA LEU A 40 -6.33 37.86 -5.04
C LEU A 40 -7.85 37.82 -5.04
N TRP A 41 -8.46 38.53 -5.99
CA TRP A 41 -9.91 38.46 -6.20
C TRP A 41 -10.24 37.20 -7.00
N LEU A 42 -10.61 36.15 -6.29
CA LEU A 42 -10.96 34.85 -6.84
C LEU A 42 -12.46 34.76 -7.11
N THR A 43 -12.84 34.05 -8.18
CA THR A 43 -14.23 33.69 -8.44
C THR A 43 -14.73 32.61 -7.49
N TYR A 44 -16.03 32.33 -7.51
CA TYR A 44 -16.61 31.21 -6.75
C TYR A 44 -15.95 29.88 -7.18
N PRO A 45 -15.63 28.98 -6.22
CA PRO A 45 -15.02 27.68 -6.53
C PRO A 45 -15.87 26.89 -7.53
N TRP A 46 -15.29 26.59 -8.70
CA TRP A 46 -15.97 25.81 -9.73
C TRP A 46 -15.90 24.30 -9.49
N TYR A 47 -14.85 23.81 -8.81
CA TYR A 47 -14.67 22.39 -8.53
C TYR A 47 -13.96 22.16 -7.19
N GLN A 48 -14.46 21.23 -6.40
CA GLN A 48 -13.87 20.82 -5.13
C GLN A 48 -13.04 19.54 -5.34
N VAL A 49 -11.72 19.65 -5.14
CA VAL A 49 -10.79 18.52 -5.17
C VAL A 49 -10.48 18.04 -3.76
N PHE A 50 -10.39 16.71 -3.60
CA PHE A 50 -9.90 16.08 -2.39
C PHE A 50 -8.58 15.38 -2.69
N LEU A 51 -7.60 15.53 -1.79
CA LEU A 51 -6.33 14.83 -1.90
C LEU A 51 -6.57 13.36 -1.54
N SER A 52 -6.42 12.46 -2.51
CA SER A 52 -6.44 11.02 -2.30
C SER A 52 -5.04 10.44 -2.51
N PHE A 53 -4.63 9.53 -1.63
CA PHE A 53 -3.36 8.83 -1.79
C PHE A 53 -3.50 7.78 -2.89
N LEU A 54 -2.78 7.99 -4.00
CA LEU A 54 -2.69 6.99 -5.05
C LEU A 54 -1.68 5.91 -4.63
N VAL A 55 -2.18 4.85 -4.00
CA VAL A 55 -1.36 3.69 -3.61
C VAL A 55 -1.41 2.65 -4.73
N PRO A 56 -0.28 2.07 -5.14
CA PRO A 56 -0.27 0.99 -6.13
C PRO A 56 -1.08 -0.20 -5.62
N ARG A 57 -1.95 -0.75 -6.48
CA ARG A 57 -2.77 -1.92 -6.13
C ARG A 57 -1.87 -3.11 -5.76
N PRO A 58 -2.01 -3.70 -4.56
CA PRO A 58 -1.24 -4.88 -4.20
C PRO A 58 -1.60 -6.01 -5.18
N LYS A 59 -0.59 -6.53 -5.88
CA LYS A 59 -0.76 -7.68 -6.76
C LYS A 59 -0.81 -8.95 -5.90
N PRO A 60 -1.71 -9.91 -6.19
CA PRO A 60 -1.75 -11.16 -5.46
C PRO A 60 -0.43 -11.92 -5.71
N ILE A 61 0.37 -12.04 -4.66
CA ILE A 61 1.53 -12.92 -4.63
C ILE A 61 1.04 -14.35 -4.36
N VAL A 62 0.94 -15.15 -5.42
CA VAL A 62 0.68 -16.59 -5.30
C VAL A 62 1.94 -17.28 -4.80
N ASN A 63 2.08 -17.39 -3.48
CA ASN A 63 3.23 -18.07 -2.88
C ASN A 63 2.83 -19.46 -2.38
N TYR A 64 3.14 -20.49 -3.15
CA TYR A 64 2.93 -21.89 -2.75
C TYR A 64 3.71 -22.27 -1.48
N TRP A 65 4.84 -21.59 -1.21
CA TRP A 65 5.61 -21.76 0.01
C TRP A 65 4.95 -21.14 1.25
N ALA A 66 3.89 -20.35 1.08
CA ALA A 66 3.10 -19.87 2.21
C ALA A 66 2.41 -21.01 2.98
N LEU A 67 2.17 -22.16 2.34
CA LEU A 67 1.55 -23.32 2.97
C LEU A 67 2.46 -23.99 4.01
N ILE A 68 3.78 -23.95 3.80
CA ILE A 68 4.79 -24.57 4.69
C ILE A 68 5.30 -23.56 5.75
N LYS A 69 5.04 -22.26 5.54
CA LYS A 69 5.42 -21.16 6.45
C LYS A 69 4.88 -21.23 7.90
N PRO A 70 3.69 -21.75 8.21
CA PRO A 70 3.17 -21.66 9.57
C PRO A 70 3.93 -22.52 10.58
N PHE A 71 4.67 -23.55 10.14
CA PHE A 71 5.39 -24.46 11.03
C PHE A 71 6.89 -24.45 10.77
N PRO A 72 7.73 -24.49 11.83
CA PRO A 72 9.17 -24.59 11.67
C PRO A 72 9.54 -25.97 11.10
N TRP A 73 10.66 -26.04 10.37
CA TRP A 73 11.19 -27.27 9.75
C TRP A 73 11.23 -28.48 10.70
N ARG A 74 11.50 -28.23 12.00
CA ARG A 74 11.55 -29.25 13.05
C ARG A 74 10.23 -30.02 13.20
N VAL A 75 9.08 -29.33 13.08
CA VAL A 75 7.75 -29.96 13.21
C VAL A 75 7.50 -30.89 12.04
N TRP A 76 7.88 -30.49 10.82
CA TRP A 76 7.76 -31.34 9.63
C TRP A 76 8.59 -32.62 9.74
N VAL A 77 9.81 -32.53 10.28
CA VAL A 77 10.64 -33.71 10.56
C VAL A 77 9.96 -34.64 11.56
N VAL A 78 9.42 -34.10 12.65
CA VAL A 78 8.70 -34.91 13.65
C VAL A 78 7.49 -35.60 13.04
N VAL A 79 6.69 -34.90 12.21
CA VAL A 79 5.52 -35.48 11.53
C VAL A 79 5.90 -36.65 10.63
N ILE A 80 6.98 -36.51 9.84
CA ILE A 80 7.47 -37.59 8.97
C ILE A 80 7.93 -38.79 9.81
N VAL A 81 8.66 -38.53 10.91
CA VAL A 81 9.14 -39.58 11.81
C VAL A 81 7.97 -40.30 12.50
N THR A 82 6.96 -39.59 12.98
CA THR A 82 5.79 -40.23 13.60
C THR A 82 5.02 -41.09 12.61
N ILE A 83 4.81 -40.61 11.37
CA ILE A 83 4.11 -41.38 10.33
C ILE A 83 4.89 -42.66 9.99
N THR A 84 6.21 -42.57 9.85
CA THR A 84 7.05 -43.73 9.54
C THR A 84 7.09 -44.75 10.67
N ILE A 85 7.17 -44.30 11.92
CA ILE A 85 7.10 -45.18 13.09
C ILE A 85 5.74 -45.88 13.18
N GLU A 86 4.64 -45.16 13.00
CA GLU A 86 3.30 -45.75 13.03
C GLU A 86 3.10 -46.74 11.88
N SER A 87 3.54 -46.40 10.68
CA SER A 87 3.49 -47.31 9.52
C SER A 87 4.31 -48.58 9.79
N LEU A 88 5.50 -48.46 10.38
CA LEU A 88 6.34 -49.59 10.75
C LEU A 88 5.70 -50.43 11.86
N ASN A 89 5.07 -49.80 12.85
CA ASN A 89 4.34 -50.49 13.91
C ASN A 89 3.16 -51.30 13.36
N VAL A 90 2.38 -50.72 12.44
CA VAL A 90 1.29 -51.42 11.77
C VAL A 90 1.82 -52.59 10.94
N TRP A 91 2.89 -52.38 10.17
CA TRP A 91 3.53 -53.42 9.37
C TRP A 91 4.07 -54.57 10.25
N ALA A 92 4.76 -54.25 11.34
CA ALA A 92 5.28 -55.24 12.28
C ALA A 92 4.15 -56.02 12.97
N ARG A 93 3.06 -55.35 13.36
CA ARG A 93 1.86 -56.00 13.93
C ARG A 93 1.17 -56.90 12.92
N ALA A 94 1.07 -56.48 11.66
CA ALA A 94 0.52 -57.30 10.57
C ALA A 94 1.34 -58.58 10.34
N GLN A 95 2.67 -58.49 10.48
CA GLN A 95 3.56 -59.65 10.34
C GLN A 95 3.44 -60.64 11.50
N VAL A 96 3.14 -60.16 12.72
CA VAL A 96 3.07 -60.99 13.95
C VAL A 96 1.67 -61.56 14.17
N ASN A 97 0.60 -60.85 13.78
CA ASN A 97 -0.79 -61.33 13.86
C ASN A 97 -1.50 -61.15 12.51
N PRO A 98 -1.32 -62.09 11.56
CA PRO A 98 -1.99 -62.01 10.27
C PRO A 98 -3.52 -62.25 10.32
N ASN A 99 -4.10 -62.51 11.50
CA ASN A 99 -5.49 -62.99 11.66
C ASN A 99 -6.49 -61.98 12.27
N ILE A 100 -6.23 -60.67 12.23
CA ILE A 100 -7.24 -59.69 12.64
C ILE A 100 -7.60 -58.84 11.41
N PRO A 101 -8.80 -59.01 10.82
CA PRO A 101 -9.24 -58.16 9.72
C PRO A 101 -9.50 -56.74 10.25
N SER A 102 -9.13 -55.77 9.42
CA SER A 102 -9.31 -54.32 9.59
C SER A 102 -10.75 -53.91 9.87
#